data_AF-A0A340XJ85-F1
#
_entry.id   AF-A0A340XJ85-F1
#
_cell.length_a   1.000
_cell.length_b   1.000
_cell.length_c   1.000
_cell.angle_alpha   90.00
_cell.angle_beta   90.00
_cell.angle_gamma   90.00
#
_symmetry.space_group_name_H-M   'P 1'
#
loop_
_entity.id
_entity.type
_entity.pdbx_description
1 polymer ?
#
loop_
_entity_poly.entity_id
_entity_poly.type
_entity_poly.pdbx_seq_one_letter_code
_entity_poly.pdbx_strand_id
1 'polypeptide(L)'
;MDEADRRVLRQSRVRLVGELQVAALWDALLNRELFTPGMIEDIQRAGSGSRRDQARQLIIDLETRGSRALPLFISCLEDTGQDTLASLLRTSRQAAKQDPEAIRPLNLKPVVIGPELWPAKLRPEVLRPEAPRPVDIGSGGFSEIQLKDQGFEVASTSPEDRTPDSDPEPDATPFQEGAVTVDQPDAVSSLPTPSDILVSYSTFPGFVSWRDTKSGSWYIETLDSIFEQWAHCEDLQTLLLRVANAVSVKGVYKQIPGCFNFLRKKLFFKT
;
A
#
# COMPACT_ATOMS: atom_id res chain seq x y z
N MET A 1 19.09 19.82 -3.56
CA MET A 1 19.88 19.46 -2.35
C MET A 1 20.58 18.14 -2.60
N ASP A 2 21.74 17.87 -1.97
CA ASP A 2 22.33 16.54 -2.00
C ASP A 2 21.57 15.59 -1.05
N GLU A 3 21.75 14.27 -1.19
CA GLU A 3 20.98 13.29 -0.40
C GLU A 3 21.42 13.27 1.07
N ALA A 4 22.68 13.61 1.36
CA ALA A 4 23.18 13.74 2.73
C ALA A 4 22.48 14.88 3.47
N ASP A 5 22.40 16.07 2.86
CA ASP A 5 21.75 17.24 3.43
C ASP A 5 20.23 17.00 3.61
N ARG A 6 19.57 16.29 2.67
CA ARG A 6 18.16 15.87 2.84
C ARG A 6 17.97 14.94 4.02
N ARG A 7 18.85 13.95 4.21
CA ARG A 7 18.78 13.03 5.36
C ARG A 7 18.92 13.77 6.68
N VAL A 8 19.84 14.74 6.76
CA VAL A 8 20.03 15.58 7.96
C VAL A 8 18.74 16.33 8.32
N LEU A 9 18.06 16.92 7.33
CA LEU A 9 16.78 17.60 7.54
C LEU A 9 15.68 16.64 7.99
N ARG A 10 15.58 15.45 7.39
CA ARG A 10 14.57 14.44 7.74
C ARG A 10 14.76 13.87 9.13
N GLN A 11 16.01 13.58 9.52
CA GLN A 11 16.35 13.11 10.87
C GLN A 11 16.09 14.20 11.93
N SER A 12 16.40 15.45 11.60
CA SER A 12 16.25 16.58 12.52
C SER A 12 14.86 17.21 12.51
N ARG A 13 13.94 16.74 11.65
CA ARG A 13 12.63 17.34 11.39
C ARG A 13 11.79 17.54 12.65
N VAL A 14 11.77 16.54 13.54
CA VAL A 14 10.97 16.61 14.78
C VAL A 14 11.44 17.76 15.66
N ARG A 15 12.76 17.89 15.84
CA ARG A 15 13.36 18.95 16.65
C ARG A 15 13.21 20.32 15.98
N LEU A 16 13.44 20.40 14.67
CA LEU A 16 13.26 21.64 13.90
C LEU A 16 11.81 22.16 14.01
N VAL A 17 10.80 21.33 13.75
CA VAL A 17 9.41 21.77 13.89
C VAL A 17 9.07 22.16 15.34
N GLY A 18 9.69 21.48 16.32
CA GLY A 18 9.53 21.76 17.75
C GLY A 18 10.12 23.09 18.19
N GLU A 19 11.34 23.42 17.76
CA GLU A 19 12.18 24.47 18.34
C GLU A 19 12.38 25.69 17.41
N LEU A 20 12.16 25.56 16.10
CA LEU A 20 12.46 26.61 15.10
C LEU A 20 11.58 27.85 15.26
N GLN A 21 12.22 29.01 15.41
CA GLN A 21 11.57 30.31 15.41
C GLN A 21 11.54 30.87 13.98
N VAL A 22 10.35 30.86 13.38
CA VAL A 22 10.16 31.24 11.96
C VAL A 22 10.02 32.75 11.77
N ALA A 23 9.49 33.47 12.76
CA ALA A 23 9.19 34.91 12.64
C ALA A 23 10.44 35.76 12.36
N ALA A 24 11.54 35.51 13.07
CA ALA A 24 12.81 36.21 12.87
C ALA A 24 13.60 35.72 11.63
N LEU A 25 13.15 34.61 11.02
CA LEU A 25 13.90 33.90 10.00
C LEU A 25 13.57 34.37 8.57
N TRP A 26 12.38 34.96 8.36
CA TRP A 26 11.92 35.35 7.03
C TRP A 26 12.85 36.36 6.36
N ASP A 27 13.29 37.40 7.07
CA ASP A 27 14.18 38.43 6.52
C ASP A 27 15.54 37.84 6.15
N ALA A 28 16.08 36.96 6.98
CA ALA A 28 17.35 36.27 6.69
C ALA A 28 17.25 35.34 5.47
N LEU A 29 16.10 34.68 5.28
CA LEU A 29 15.85 33.82 4.13
C LEU A 29 15.68 34.60 2.83
N LEU A 30 15.06 35.79 2.88
CA LEU A 30 14.94 36.70 1.74
C LEU A 30 16.30 37.29 1.35
N ASN A 31 17.07 37.78 2.32
CA ASN A 31 18.36 38.41 2.08
C ASN A 31 19.39 37.47 1.44
N ARG A 32 19.27 36.16 1.70
CA ARG A 32 20.13 35.12 1.11
C ARG A 32 19.52 34.48 -0.14
N GLU A 33 18.44 35.07 -0.69
CA GLU A 33 17.66 34.60 -1.85
C GLU A 33 17.21 33.13 -1.74
N LEU A 34 17.12 32.65 -0.50
CA LEU A 34 16.83 31.26 -0.22
C LEU A 34 15.35 30.96 -0.36
N PHE A 35 14.47 31.97 -0.27
CA PHE A 35 13.08 31.91 -0.75
C PHE A 35 12.72 33.22 -1.43
N THR A 36 11.75 33.19 -2.34
CA THR A 36 11.17 34.42 -2.89
C THR A 36 10.07 34.94 -1.95
N PRO A 37 9.71 36.23 -2.00
CA PRO A 37 8.63 36.78 -1.18
C PRO A 37 7.32 36.01 -1.32
N GLY A 38 6.93 35.66 -2.55
CA GLY A 38 5.73 34.86 -2.80
C GLY A 38 5.78 33.46 -2.16
N MET A 39 6.94 32.80 -2.18
CA MET A 39 7.08 31.49 -1.52
C MET A 39 7.00 31.61 0.00
N ILE A 40 7.55 32.67 0.59
CA ILE A 40 7.44 32.90 2.05
C ILE A 40 5.98 33.12 2.44
N GLU A 41 5.25 33.88 1.64
CA GLU A 41 3.82 34.08 1.81
C GLU A 41 3.03 32.75 1.77
N ASP A 42 3.35 31.86 0.84
CA ASP A 42 2.75 30.52 0.77
C ASP A 42 3.09 29.67 2.00
N ILE A 43 4.35 29.71 2.44
CA ILE A 43 4.82 29.00 3.64
C ILE A 43 4.13 29.53 4.90
N GLN A 44 3.93 30.84 5.01
CA GLN A 44 3.24 31.47 6.15
C GLN A 44 1.76 31.09 6.22
N ARG A 45 1.11 30.93 5.06
CA ARG A 45 -0.29 30.48 4.93
C ARG A 45 -0.47 28.96 5.01
N ALA A 46 0.61 28.20 5.14
CA ALA A 46 0.56 26.75 5.12
C ALA A 46 -0.21 26.16 6.31
N GLY A 47 -1.10 25.21 6.02
CA GLY A 47 -1.89 24.49 7.03
C GLY A 47 -2.81 25.43 7.83
N SER A 48 -2.66 25.43 9.15
CA SER A 48 -3.41 26.31 10.05
C SER A 48 -2.76 27.69 10.26
N GLY A 49 -1.63 27.96 9.60
CA GLY A 49 -0.80 29.14 9.88
C GLY A 49 -0.06 29.06 11.21
N SER A 50 -0.08 27.91 11.89
CA SER A 50 0.66 27.73 13.14
C SER A 50 2.18 27.76 12.89
N ARG A 51 2.96 28.21 13.88
CA ARG A 51 4.44 28.19 13.82
C ARG A 51 4.98 26.81 13.39
N ARG A 52 4.36 25.73 13.87
CA ARG A 52 4.77 24.35 13.55
C ARG A 52 4.47 23.98 12.11
N ASP A 53 3.33 24.41 11.57
CA ASP A 53 2.99 24.14 10.17
C ASP A 53 3.88 24.94 9.22
N GLN A 54 4.14 26.21 9.55
CA GLN A 54 5.10 27.06 8.82
C GLN A 54 6.51 26.45 8.85
N ALA A 55 7.00 26.01 10.02
CA ALA A 55 8.30 25.36 10.15
C ALA A 55 8.37 24.06 9.32
N ARG A 56 7.30 23.25 9.33
CA ARG A 56 7.25 22.01 8.54
C ARG A 56 7.27 22.30 7.05
N GLN A 57 6.47 23.27 6.59
CA GLN A 57 6.41 23.65 5.19
C GLN A 57 7.74 24.23 4.71
N LEU A 58 8.37 25.10 5.51
CA LEU A 58 9.69 25.65 5.24
C LEU A 58 10.72 24.54 5.00
N ILE A 59 10.77 23.52 5.86
CA ILE A 59 11.74 22.42 5.74
C ILE A 59 11.49 21.58 4.47
N ILE A 60 10.22 21.36 4.11
CA ILE A 60 9.84 20.64 2.89
C ILE A 60 10.30 21.44 1.67
N ASP A 61 9.99 22.72 1.62
CA ASP A 61 10.31 23.57 0.48
C ASP A 61 11.82 23.81 0.40
N LEU A 62 12.53 23.81 1.52
CA LEU A 62 13.99 23.90 1.58
C LEU A 62 14.68 22.76 0.82
N GLU A 63 14.12 21.54 0.82
CA GLU A 63 14.67 20.41 0.05
C GLU A 63 14.69 20.69 -1.47
N THR A 64 13.84 21.61 -1.94
CA THR A 64 13.69 22.00 -3.36
C THR A 64 14.62 23.14 -3.80
N ARG A 65 15.19 23.91 -2.86
CA ARG A 65 15.97 25.15 -3.15
C ARG A 65 17.41 24.94 -3.65
N GLY A 66 17.81 23.70 -3.91
CA GLY A 66 19.13 23.38 -4.50
C GLY A 66 20.17 22.85 -3.53
N SER A 67 21.42 22.65 -3.98
CA SER A 67 22.51 22.03 -3.20
C SER A 67 23.08 22.93 -2.10
N ARG A 68 22.97 24.25 -2.27
CA ARG A 68 23.44 25.23 -1.28
C ARG A 68 22.39 25.64 -0.25
N ALA A 69 21.18 25.09 -0.35
CA ALA A 69 20.06 25.46 0.52
C ALA A 69 20.33 25.16 2.00
N LEU A 70 20.78 23.94 2.34
CA LEU A 70 21.06 23.60 3.74
C LEU A 70 22.17 24.46 4.38
N PRO A 71 23.36 24.65 3.77
CA PRO A 71 24.39 25.48 4.37
C PRO A 71 23.97 26.95 4.51
N LEU A 72 23.22 27.50 3.55
CA LEU A 72 22.69 28.86 3.66
C LEU A 72 21.63 28.98 4.76
N PHE A 73 20.77 27.96 4.90
CA PHE A 73 19.79 27.89 5.98
C PHE A 73 20.46 27.85 7.36
N ILE A 74 21.54 27.08 7.52
CA ILE A 74 22.31 27.07 8.77
C ILE A 74 22.86 28.47 9.08
N SER A 75 23.37 29.21 8.08
CA SER A 75 23.79 30.59 8.28
C SER A 75 22.63 31.52 8.68
N CYS A 76 21.43 31.35 8.13
CA CYS A 76 20.25 32.11 8.58
C CYS A 76 19.92 31.84 10.06
N LEU A 77 20.10 30.60 10.52
CA LEU A 77 19.88 30.26 11.93
C LEU A 77 20.89 30.96 12.85
N GLU A 78 22.16 31.07 12.42
CA GLU A 78 23.20 31.80 13.16
C GLU A 78 22.88 33.30 13.20
N ASP A 79 22.51 33.89 12.06
CA ASP A 79 22.15 35.32 11.98
C ASP A 79 20.96 35.68 12.88
N THR A 80 20.08 34.71 13.16
CA THR A 80 18.89 34.88 14.01
C THR A 80 19.09 34.46 15.47
N GLY A 81 20.31 34.10 15.86
CA GLY A 81 20.64 33.66 17.22
C GLY A 81 20.07 32.29 17.61
N GLN A 82 19.72 31.46 16.62
CA GLN A 82 19.28 30.07 16.82
C GLN A 82 20.47 29.10 16.77
N ASP A 83 21.52 29.42 17.54
CA ASP A 83 22.81 28.74 17.49
C ASP A 83 22.75 27.26 17.89
N THR A 84 21.83 26.90 18.78
CA THR A 84 21.62 25.51 19.20
C THR A 84 21.18 24.62 18.03
N LEU A 85 20.23 25.09 17.22
CA LEU A 85 19.75 24.42 16.02
C LEU A 85 20.80 24.47 14.90
N ALA A 86 21.49 25.59 14.73
CA ALA A 86 22.56 25.74 13.74
C ALA A 86 23.73 24.76 14.02
N SER A 87 24.17 24.67 15.28
CA SER A 87 25.22 23.76 15.74
C SER A 87 24.82 22.29 15.54
N LEU A 88 23.58 21.94 15.89
CA LEU A 88 23.05 20.59 15.67
C LEU A 88 23.07 20.21 14.18
N LEU A 89 22.55 21.07 13.30
CA LEU A 89 22.52 20.80 11.87
C LEU A 89 23.94 20.74 11.26
N ARG A 90 24.86 21.60 11.71
CA ARG A 90 26.27 21.58 11.26
C ARG A 90 26.96 20.30 11.70
N THR A 91 26.78 19.87 12.95
CA THR A 91 27.33 18.63 13.50
C THR A 91 26.81 17.41 12.75
N SER A 92 25.49 17.32 12.56
CA SER A 92 24.85 16.23 11.81
C SER A 92 25.30 16.18 10.35
N ARG A 93 25.52 17.33 9.72
CA ARG A 93 26.03 17.43 8.35
C ARG A 93 27.49 17.01 8.24
N GLN A 94 28.33 17.38 9.21
CA GLN A 94 29.73 16.95 9.24
C GLN A 94 29.84 15.44 9.47
N ALA A 95 29.04 14.89 10.39
CA ALA A 95 28.94 13.45 10.59
C ALA A 95 28.52 12.72 9.30
N ALA A 96 27.52 13.26 8.58
CA ALA A 96 27.07 12.69 7.31
C ALA A 96 28.11 12.79 6.18
N LYS A 97 29.12 13.67 6.29
CA LYS A 97 30.21 13.81 5.30
C LYS A 97 31.47 13.01 5.66
N GLN A 98 31.69 12.71 6.94
CA GLN A 98 32.86 11.96 7.41
C GLN A 98 32.68 10.44 7.29
N ASP A 99 31.45 9.95 7.13
CA ASP A 99 31.16 8.53 6.92
C ASP A 99 30.64 8.25 5.48
N PRO A 100 31.55 8.03 4.50
CA PRO A 100 31.18 7.53 3.18
C PRO A 100 30.85 6.02 3.16
N GLU A 101 31.11 5.26 4.22
CA GLU A 101 30.84 3.81 4.29
C GLU A 101 29.37 3.48 4.64
N ALA A 102 28.61 4.47 5.14
CA ALA A 102 27.13 4.43 5.11
C ALA A 102 26.54 4.63 3.70
N ILE A 103 27.38 4.83 2.67
CA ILE A 103 27.05 4.97 1.24
C ILE A 103 27.41 3.69 0.46
N ARG A 104 27.05 2.53 1.02
CA ARG A 104 26.60 1.45 0.15
C ARG A 104 25.08 1.55 0.05
N PRO A 105 24.50 1.63 -1.16
CA PRO A 105 23.16 1.10 -1.29
C PRO A 105 23.28 -0.33 -0.79
N LEU A 106 22.63 -0.63 0.35
CA LEU A 106 22.23 -2.00 0.65
C LEU A 106 21.74 -2.55 -0.69
N ASN A 107 22.22 -3.73 -1.10
CA ASN A 107 21.85 -4.36 -2.37
C ASN A 107 20.37 -4.75 -2.31
N LEU A 108 19.51 -3.74 -2.23
CA LEU A 108 18.09 -3.84 -2.06
C LEU A 108 17.51 -3.81 -3.44
N LYS A 109 17.18 -4.99 -3.94
CA LYS A 109 16.49 -5.09 -5.22
C LYS A 109 15.01 -4.86 -4.94
N PRO A 110 14.39 -3.83 -5.53
CA PRO A 110 12.95 -3.64 -5.44
C PRO A 110 12.27 -4.78 -6.20
N VAL A 111 11.32 -5.47 -5.56
CA VAL A 111 10.41 -6.39 -6.24
C VAL A 111 9.09 -5.65 -6.45
N VAL A 112 8.68 -5.49 -7.71
CA VAL A 112 7.39 -4.91 -8.08
C VAL A 112 6.33 -6.00 -7.95
N ILE A 113 5.37 -5.82 -7.05
CA ILE A 113 4.19 -6.68 -6.97
C ILE A 113 3.19 -6.17 -8.01
N GLY A 114 3.01 -6.94 -9.09
CA GLY A 114 2.05 -6.63 -10.16
C GLY A 114 0.59 -6.64 -9.66
N PRO A 115 -0.33 -6.00 -10.39
CA PRO A 115 -1.75 -5.88 -10.01
C PRO A 115 -2.56 -7.19 -10.08
N GLU A 116 -1.97 -8.31 -10.48
CA GLU A 116 -2.65 -9.55 -10.87
C GLU A 116 -3.11 -10.46 -9.71
N LEU A 117 -3.08 -10.01 -8.44
CA LEU A 117 -3.35 -10.86 -7.26
C LEU A 117 -4.57 -10.42 -6.45
N TRP A 118 -5.61 -9.96 -7.13
CA TRP A 118 -6.93 -9.84 -6.53
C TRP A 118 -7.72 -11.13 -6.78
N PRO A 119 -8.25 -11.80 -5.73
CA PRO A 119 -9.42 -12.64 -5.94
C PRO A 119 -10.57 -11.69 -6.25
N ALA A 120 -10.80 -11.44 -7.55
CA ALA A 120 -11.97 -10.72 -8.05
C ALA A 120 -13.23 -11.56 -7.80
N LYS A 121 -13.65 -11.72 -6.54
CA LYS A 121 -14.90 -12.39 -6.13
C LYS A 121 -15.31 -12.20 -4.66
N LEU A 122 -14.89 -11.13 -4.00
CA LEU A 122 -15.45 -10.75 -2.69
C LEU A 122 -15.84 -9.26 -2.70
N ARG A 123 -16.87 -8.93 -3.49
CA ARG A 123 -17.71 -7.77 -3.19
C ARG A 123 -18.76 -8.22 -2.18
N PRO A 124 -18.92 -7.57 -1.02
CA PRO A 124 -20.13 -7.74 -0.24
C PRO A 124 -21.28 -7.16 -1.07
N GLU A 125 -22.16 -8.01 -1.59
CA GLU A 125 -23.44 -7.56 -2.12
C GLU A 125 -24.24 -6.97 -0.96
N VAL A 126 -24.25 -5.64 -0.88
CA VAL A 126 -25.19 -4.92 -0.04
C VAL A 126 -26.54 -5.00 -0.74
N LEU A 127 -27.36 -5.96 -0.36
CA LEU A 127 -28.79 -6.00 -0.67
C LEU A 127 -29.44 -4.71 -0.13
N ARG A 128 -29.71 -3.75 -1.03
CA ARG A 128 -30.63 -2.65 -0.75
C ARG A 128 -32.03 -3.07 -1.23
N PRO A 129 -33.10 -2.83 -0.44
CA PRO A 129 -34.47 -3.11 -0.88
C PRO A 129 -34.83 -2.19 -2.05
N GLU A 130 -35.38 -2.75 -3.14
CA GLU A 130 -35.96 -1.96 -4.23
C GLU A 130 -37.18 -1.19 -3.74
N ALA A 131 -37.22 0.11 -4.05
CA ALA A 131 -38.44 0.91 -4.01
C ALA A 131 -39.06 0.95 -5.43
N PRO A 132 -40.40 1.00 -5.57
CA PRO A 132 -41.07 0.80 -6.85
C PRO A 132 -40.89 1.98 -7.80
N ARG A 133 -40.76 1.68 -9.09
CA ARG A 133 -40.62 2.65 -10.20
C ARG A 133 -41.97 3.27 -10.58
N PRO A 134 -42.02 4.54 -11.01
CA PRO A 134 -43.07 5.02 -11.90
C PRO A 134 -42.71 4.76 -13.37
N VAL A 135 -43.73 4.40 -14.13
CA VAL A 135 -43.78 4.17 -15.57
C VAL A 135 -43.71 5.50 -16.36
N ASP A 136 -42.99 5.53 -17.49
CA ASP A 136 -43.60 5.52 -18.85
C ASP A 136 -42.65 6.00 -19.99
N ILE A 137 -42.73 5.23 -21.09
CA ILE A 137 -42.79 5.62 -22.53
C ILE A 137 -41.58 6.27 -23.23
N GLY A 138 -40.98 5.51 -24.18
CA GLY A 138 -41.04 5.90 -25.61
C GLY A 138 -39.75 6.18 -26.41
N SER A 139 -39.49 5.28 -27.39
CA SER A 139 -39.21 5.56 -28.82
C SER A 139 -37.76 5.68 -29.39
N GLY A 140 -37.47 4.81 -30.38
CA GLY A 140 -36.53 4.97 -31.52
C GLY A 140 -35.02 4.83 -31.23
N GLY A 141 -34.15 4.16 -32.00
CA GLY A 141 -34.16 3.59 -33.35
C GLY A 141 -32.74 3.75 -33.96
N PHE A 142 -32.31 2.78 -34.81
CA PHE A 142 -31.15 2.76 -35.75
C PHE A 142 -29.79 2.12 -35.34
N SER A 143 -29.57 0.89 -35.86
CA SER A 143 -28.51 0.39 -36.79
C SER A 143 -27.07 0.94 -36.72
N GLU A 144 -25.96 0.26 -37.03
CA GLU A 144 -25.55 -1.10 -37.51
C GLU A 144 -24.01 -0.99 -37.78
N ILE A 145 -23.34 -2.08 -38.21
CA ILE A 145 -22.05 -2.16 -38.97
C ILE A 145 -20.80 -2.31 -38.06
N GLN A 146 -19.90 -3.33 -38.13
CA GLN A 146 -19.59 -4.53 -38.94
C GLN A 146 -18.41 -5.23 -38.19
N LEU A 147 -18.39 -6.55 -37.89
CA LEU A 147 -17.80 -7.67 -38.67
C LEU A 147 -16.27 -7.51 -38.93
N LYS A 148 -15.35 -8.50 -38.88
CA LYS A 148 -15.33 -9.96 -39.16
C LYS A 148 -13.93 -10.52 -38.75
N ASP A 149 -13.70 -11.80 -38.41
CA ASP A 149 -13.26 -12.94 -39.28
C ASP A 149 -13.20 -14.24 -38.42
N GLN A 150 -13.94 -15.33 -38.71
CA GLN A 150 -13.67 -16.51 -39.60
C GLN A 150 -12.37 -17.30 -39.26
N GLY A 151 -12.30 -18.63 -39.12
CA GLY A 151 -13.23 -19.77 -39.27
C GLY A 151 -12.46 -21.12 -39.18
N PHE A 152 -13.14 -22.28 -39.23
CA PHE A 152 -12.80 -23.46 -40.08
C PHE A 152 -13.85 -24.57 -39.86
N GLU A 153 -14.30 -25.18 -40.96
CA GLU A 153 -15.28 -26.26 -41.03
C GLU A 153 -14.58 -27.50 -41.62
N VAL A 154 -14.79 -28.69 -41.05
CA VAL A 154 -14.26 -29.95 -41.63
C VAL A 154 -15.37 -30.98 -41.73
N ALA A 155 -15.48 -31.50 -42.95
CA ALA A 155 -16.57 -32.29 -43.48
C ALA A 155 -16.72 -33.70 -42.88
N SER A 156 -17.98 -34.13 -42.86
CA SER A 156 -18.44 -35.50 -42.59
C SER A 156 -18.06 -36.47 -43.70
N THR A 157 -17.65 -37.68 -43.33
CA THR A 157 -17.68 -38.87 -44.19
C THR A 157 -18.41 -40.00 -43.46
N SER A 158 -19.36 -40.63 -44.13
CA SER A 158 -20.15 -41.81 -43.71
C SER A 158 -20.41 -42.66 -44.96
N PRO A 159 -21.03 -43.86 -44.90
CA PRO A 159 -20.96 -45.00 -43.96
C PRO A 159 -20.87 -46.38 -44.70
N GLU A 160 -20.53 -47.48 -44.02
CA GLU A 160 -20.90 -48.87 -44.41
C GLU A 160 -21.12 -49.68 -43.11
N ASP A 161 -22.37 -49.88 -42.66
CA ASP A 161 -23.39 -50.90 -43.02
C ASP A 161 -23.10 -52.33 -42.55
N ARG A 162 -23.70 -52.71 -41.41
CA ARG A 162 -24.46 -53.97 -41.21
C ARG A 162 -25.45 -53.85 -40.03
N THR A 163 -26.70 -53.54 -40.40
CA THR A 163 -28.06 -53.98 -39.98
C THR A 163 -28.31 -54.84 -38.69
N PRO A 164 -29.58 -55.11 -38.26
CA PRO A 164 -30.41 -54.23 -37.40
C PRO A 164 -31.20 -55.02 -36.30
N ASP A 165 -31.27 -54.56 -35.05
CA ASP A 165 -32.43 -54.92 -34.21
C ASP A 165 -32.69 -53.91 -33.08
N SER A 166 -33.84 -53.24 -33.21
CA SER A 166 -34.77 -52.77 -32.18
C SER A 166 -34.29 -51.91 -30.99
N ASP A 167 -34.66 -50.63 -31.08
CA ASP A 167 -35.12 -49.68 -30.04
C ASP A 167 -34.30 -49.44 -28.75
N PRO A 168 -33.60 -48.29 -28.62
CA PRO A 168 -33.22 -47.75 -27.31
C PRO A 168 -34.40 -46.97 -26.70
N GLU A 169 -34.95 -47.51 -25.60
CA GLU A 169 -35.83 -46.79 -24.68
C GLU A 169 -35.17 -45.51 -24.15
N PRO A 170 -35.96 -44.47 -23.84
CA PRO A 170 -35.45 -43.20 -23.30
C PRO A 170 -35.03 -43.31 -21.82
N ASP A 171 -33.78 -42.92 -21.52
CA ASP A 171 -33.13 -42.95 -20.19
C ASP A 171 -33.70 -41.97 -19.14
N ALA A 172 -34.88 -41.38 -19.38
CA ALA A 172 -35.50 -40.44 -18.47
C ALA A 172 -36.48 -41.17 -17.53
N THR A 173 -35.99 -41.66 -16.40
CA THR A 173 -36.87 -42.05 -15.27
C THR A 173 -37.35 -40.78 -14.56
N PRO A 174 -38.67 -40.53 -14.43
CA PRO A 174 -39.18 -39.48 -13.56
C PRO A 174 -38.86 -39.86 -12.12
N PHE A 175 -38.24 -38.94 -11.38
CA PHE A 175 -37.92 -39.11 -9.98
C PHE A 175 -39.21 -39.44 -9.19
N GLN A 176 -39.26 -40.62 -8.56
CA GLN A 176 -40.37 -40.98 -7.67
C GLN A 176 -40.32 -40.10 -6.42
N GLU A 177 -41.35 -39.29 -6.26
CA GLU A 177 -41.59 -38.42 -5.12
C GLU A 177 -41.95 -39.28 -3.89
N GLY A 178 -40.92 -39.64 -3.12
CA GLY A 178 -41.10 -40.12 -1.77
C GLY A 178 -41.64 -38.98 -0.92
N ALA A 179 -42.94 -39.01 -0.62
CA ALA A 179 -43.60 -38.09 0.29
C ALA A 179 -42.95 -38.12 1.67
N VAL A 180 -41.99 -37.23 1.89
CA VAL A 180 -41.57 -36.77 3.21
C VAL A 180 -41.51 -35.26 3.13
N THR A 181 -42.63 -34.64 3.50
CA THR A 181 -42.73 -33.23 3.85
C THR A 181 -41.90 -32.98 5.10
N VAL A 182 -40.65 -32.59 4.91
CA VAL A 182 -39.93 -31.77 5.89
C VAL A 182 -39.15 -30.76 5.05
N ASP A 183 -39.54 -29.49 5.13
CA ASP A 183 -38.68 -28.38 4.74
C ASP A 183 -37.32 -28.62 5.41
N GLN A 184 -36.32 -29.08 4.66
CA GLN A 184 -34.97 -29.07 5.17
C GLN A 184 -34.64 -27.60 5.40
N PRO A 185 -34.33 -27.17 6.64
CA PRO A 185 -33.83 -25.82 6.84
C PRO A 185 -32.53 -25.71 6.04
N ASP A 186 -32.61 -24.99 4.94
CA ASP A 186 -31.53 -24.53 4.08
C ASP A 186 -30.44 -23.78 4.86
N ALA A 187 -30.79 -23.25 6.03
CA ALA A 187 -29.87 -22.73 7.04
C ALA A 187 -29.19 -23.85 7.86
N VAL A 188 -28.33 -24.64 7.23
CA VAL A 188 -27.28 -25.36 7.97
C VAL A 188 -26.31 -24.30 8.51
N SER A 189 -25.97 -24.35 9.80
CA SER A 189 -24.96 -23.45 10.42
C SER A 189 -23.56 -23.76 9.89
N SER A 190 -23.34 -23.51 8.61
CA SER A 190 -22.05 -23.62 7.96
C SER A 190 -21.35 -22.27 8.07
N LEU A 191 -20.06 -22.34 8.37
CA LEU A 191 -19.25 -21.13 8.46
C LEU A 191 -19.11 -20.53 7.06
N PRO A 192 -19.08 -19.20 6.91
CA PRO A 192 -18.74 -18.60 5.64
C PRO A 192 -17.40 -19.16 5.15
N THR A 193 -17.32 -19.59 3.89
CA THR A 193 -16.15 -20.22 3.28
C THR A 193 -14.82 -19.48 3.51
N PRO A 194 -14.74 -18.12 3.55
CA PRO A 194 -13.46 -17.45 3.80
C PRO A 194 -13.07 -17.36 5.29
N SER A 195 -13.88 -17.84 6.24
CA SER A 195 -13.71 -17.58 7.68
C SER A 195 -12.50 -18.26 8.36
N ASP A 196 -11.70 -19.00 7.59
CA ASP A 196 -10.46 -19.65 8.03
C ASP A 196 -9.22 -19.15 7.25
N ILE A 197 -9.33 -18.00 6.58
CA ILE A 197 -8.26 -17.45 5.74
C ILE A 197 -7.60 -16.24 6.41
N LEU A 198 -6.26 -16.25 6.45
CA LEU A 198 -5.44 -15.08 6.71
C LEU A 198 -4.43 -14.92 5.58
N VAL A 199 -4.35 -13.71 5.01
CA VAL A 199 -3.39 -13.36 3.97
C VAL A 199 -2.54 -12.22 4.47
N SER A 200 -1.22 -12.37 4.49
CA SER A 200 -0.30 -11.30 4.83
C SER A 200 0.58 -10.93 3.64
N TYR A 201 0.61 -9.64 3.30
CA TYR A 201 1.36 -9.07 2.20
C TYR A 201 2.59 -8.33 2.73
N SER A 202 3.71 -8.51 2.04
CA SER A 202 4.93 -7.76 2.35
C SER A 202 4.78 -6.27 2.07
N THR A 203 3.94 -5.90 1.10
CA THR A 203 3.53 -4.53 0.81
C THR A 203 2.22 -4.51 0.00
N PHE A 204 1.53 -3.37 -0.03
CA PHE A 204 0.39 -3.15 -0.91
C PHE A 204 0.81 -3.13 -2.40
N PRO A 205 -0.05 -3.58 -3.33
CA PRO A 205 0.19 -3.43 -4.78
C PRO A 205 0.48 -1.97 -5.15
N GLY A 206 1.39 -1.75 -6.09
CA GLY A 206 1.88 -0.42 -6.45
C GLY A 206 2.97 0.14 -5.53
N PHE A 207 3.31 -0.57 -4.45
CA PHE A 207 4.43 -0.26 -3.57
C PHE A 207 5.53 -1.32 -3.67
N VAL A 208 6.72 -0.99 -3.15
CA VAL A 208 7.92 -1.81 -3.30
C VAL A 208 8.11 -2.75 -2.12
N SER A 209 8.35 -4.03 -2.41
CA SER A 209 8.86 -4.99 -1.43
C SER A 209 10.38 -5.03 -1.54
N TRP A 210 11.09 -4.65 -0.47
CA TRP A 210 12.54 -4.61 -0.46
C TRP A 210 13.16 -5.95 -0.05
N ARG A 211 14.32 -6.25 -0.62
CA ARG A 211 15.09 -7.47 -0.36
C ARG A 211 16.57 -7.19 -0.44
N ASP A 212 17.35 -7.61 0.56
CA ASP A 212 18.80 -7.72 0.44
C ASP A 212 19.20 -8.96 -0.38
N THR A 213 20.21 -8.83 -1.24
CA THR A 213 20.68 -9.96 -2.06
C THR A 213 21.28 -11.10 -1.24
N LYS A 214 21.84 -10.81 -0.06
CA LYS A 214 22.46 -11.79 0.83
C LYS A 214 21.49 -12.31 1.89
N SER A 215 20.78 -11.43 2.61
CA SER A 215 19.91 -11.84 3.72
C SER A 215 18.48 -12.18 3.32
N GLY A 216 18.00 -11.70 2.16
CA GLY A 216 16.66 -12.00 1.67
C GLY A 216 15.65 -10.86 1.87
N SER A 217 14.36 -11.19 1.75
CA SER A 217 13.27 -10.22 1.82
C SER A 217 13.22 -9.57 3.20
N TRP A 218 13.14 -8.24 3.23
CA TRP A 218 13.02 -7.50 4.49
C TRP A 218 11.83 -7.94 5.32
N TYR A 219 10.73 -8.28 4.65
CA TYR A 219 9.53 -8.75 5.32
C TYR A 219 9.71 -10.14 5.91
N ILE A 220 10.26 -11.10 5.14
CA ILE A 220 10.41 -12.49 5.59
C ILE A 220 11.46 -12.61 6.70
N GLU A 221 12.59 -11.91 6.58
CA GLU A 221 13.61 -11.86 7.64
C GLU A 221 13.04 -11.31 8.95
N THR A 222 12.22 -10.26 8.86
CA THR A 222 11.60 -9.66 10.06
C THR A 222 10.51 -10.57 10.64
N LEU A 223 9.77 -11.26 9.79
CA LEU A 223 8.76 -12.24 10.18
C LEU A 223 9.38 -13.40 10.96
N ASP A 224 10.45 -13.97 10.43
CA ASP A 224 11.19 -15.06 11.06
C ASP A 224 11.71 -14.68 12.44
N SER A 225 12.40 -13.52 12.54
CA SER A 225 12.93 -13.01 13.81
C SER A 225 11.86 -12.75 14.88
N ILE A 226 10.69 -12.25 14.47
CA ILE A 226 9.58 -12.00 15.40
C ILE A 226 8.91 -13.31 15.83
N PHE A 227 8.76 -14.27 14.91
CA PHE A 227 8.17 -15.55 15.25
C PHE A 227 9.07 -16.32 16.22
N GLU A 228 10.37 -16.34 15.97
CA GLU A 228 11.35 -16.95 16.87
C GLU A 228 11.25 -16.39 18.30
N GLN A 229 11.09 -15.07 18.43
CA GLN A 229 11.04 -14.40 19.74
C GLN A 229 9.69 -14.51 20.44
N TRP A 230 8.56 -14.45 19.71
CA TRP A 230 7.25 -14.17 20.33
C TRP A 230 6.18 -15.23 20.02
N ALA A 231 6.43 -16.18 19.11
CA ALA A 231 5.40 -17.15 18.69
C ALA A 231 4.92 -18.07 19.83
N HIS A 232 5.71 -18.23 20.89
CA HIS A 232 5.36 -19.06 22.05
C HIS A 232 4.38 -18.38 23.02
N CYS A 233 4.22 -17.06 22.96
CA CYS A 233 3.40 -16.29 23.90
C CYS A 233 2.33 -15.39 23.26
N GLU A 234 2.40 -15.15 21.95
CA GLU A 234 1.49 -14.25 21.25
C GLU A 234 0.68 -14.92 20.13
N ASP A 235 -0.48 -14.33 19.84
CA ASP A 235 -1.29 -14.75 18.70
C ASP A 235 -0.75 -14.18 17.37
N LEU A 236 -1.03 -14.88 16.27
CA LEU A 236 -0.56 -14.55 14.93
C LEU A 236 -0.87 -13.11 14.50
N GLN A 237 -2.01 -12.53 14.89
CA GLN A 237 -2.33 -11.16 14.49
C GLN A 237 -1.41 -10.16 15.20
N THR A 238 -1.15 -10.40 16.48
CA THR A 238 -0.20 -9.60 17.27
C THR A 238 1.22 -9.73 16.70
N LEU A 239 1.64 -10.93 16.31
CA LEU A 239 2.93 -11.14 15.63
C LEU A 239 3.02 -10.33 14.32
N LEU A 240 1.99 -10.41 13.47
CA LEU A 240 1.97 -9.68 12.19
C LEU A 240 1.94 -8.16 12.40
N LEU A 241 1.30 -7.66 13.46
CA LEU A 241 1.35 -6.25 13.83
C LEU A 241 2.78 -5.83 14.22
N ARG A 242 3.48 -6.66 15.00
CA ARG A 242 4.90 -6.42 15.32
C ARG A 242 5.76 -6.41 14.07
N VAL A 243 5.53 -7.34 13.13
CA VAL A 243 6.21 -7.38 11.83
C VAL A 243 5.98 -6.09 11.05
N ALA A 244 4.73 -5.63 10.95
CA ALA A 244 4.41 -4.39 10.26
C ALA A 244 5.15 -3.19 10.87
N ASN A 245 5.15 -3.07 12.20
CA ASN A 245 5.88 -2.02 12.90
C ASN A 245 7.39 -2.09 12.62
N ALA A 246 8.00 -3.26 12.81
CA ALA A 246 9.43 -3.46 12.62
C ALA A 246 9.88 -3.19 11.18
N VAL A 247 9.11 -3.64 10.18
CA VAL A 247 9.39 -3.36 8.76
C VAL A 247 9.23 -1.87 8.44
N SER A 248 8.26 -1.18 9.02
CA SER A 248 8.00 0.26 8.74
C SER A 248 9.14 1.19 9.18
N VAL A 249 9.90 0.78 10.20
CA VAL A 249 11.07 1.51 10.73
C VAL A 249 12.40 0.95 10.22
N LYS A 250 12.37 -0.09 9.37
CA LYS A 250 13.57 -0.77 8.87
C LYS A 250 14.26 0.09 7.80
N GLY A 251 15.37 0.72 8.19
CA GLY A 251 16.24 1.45 7.27
C GLY A 251 15.66 2.77 6.73
N VAL A 252 16.25 3.24 5.63
CA VAL A 252 15.90 4.54 5.02
C VAL A 252 14.67 4.43 4.11
N TYR A 253 14.48 3.27 3.47
CA TYR A 253 13.37 3.02 2.57
C TYR A 253 12.09 2.67 3.35
N LYS A 254 10.94 2.94 2.73
CA LYS A 254 9.63 2.66 3.31
C LYS A 254 9.00 1.44 2.68
N GLN A 255 8.45 0.59 3.52
CA GLN A 255 7.66 -0.59 3.15
C GLN A 255 6.49 -0.69 4.13
N ILE A 256 5.31 -1.00 3.61
CA ILE A 256 4.06 -0.97 4.36
C ILE A 256 3.39 -2.34 4.24
N PRO A 257 3.72 -3.30 5.13
CA PRO A 257 3.04 -4.58 5.16
C PRO A 257 1.56 -4.42 5.50
N GLY A 258 0.74 -5.35 5.01
CA GLY A 258 -0.70 -5.37 5.29
C GLY A 258 -1.21 -6.80 5.41
N CYS A 259 -2.34 -7.01 6.07
CA CYS A 259 -2.97 -8.33 6.14
C CYS A 259 -4.49 -8.25 5.98
N PHE A 260 -5.07 -9.28 5.35
CA PHE A 260 -6.49 -9.58 5.40
C PHE A 260 -6.69 -10.74 6.35
N ASN A 261 -7.57 -10.55 7.32
CA ASN A 261 -7.84 -11.55 8.35
C ASN A 261 -9.34 -11.85 8.41
N PHE A 262 -9.69 -13.08 8.10
CA PHE A 262 -11.03 -13.62 8.23
C PHE A 262 -11.14 -14.65 9.36
N LEU A 263 -10.04 -14.92 10.09
CA LEU A 263 -10.02 -15.85 11.21
C LEU A 263 -10.96 -15.38 12.31
N ARG A 264 -11.80 -16.30 12.78
CA ARG A 264 -12.77 -16.03 13.86
C ARG A 264 -12.23 -16.34 15.26
N LYS A 265 -11.02 -16.90 15.34
CA LYS A 265 -10.32 -17.23 16.58
C LYS A 265 -8.88 -16.74 16.51
N LYS A 266 -8.30 -16.45 17.68
CA LYS A 266 -6.86 -16.20 17.79
C LYS A 266 -6.10 -17.49 17.49
N LEU A 267 -5.10 -17.38 16.62
CA LEU A 267 -4.21 -18.49 16.27
C LEU A 267 -2.93 -18.35 17.09
N PHE A 268 -2.58 -19.37 17.86
CA PHE A 268 -1.33 -19.47 18.60
C PHE A 268 -0.49 -20.61 18.03
N PHE A 269 0.83 -20.43 18.01
CA PHE A 269 1.74 -21.49 17.61
C PHE A 269 1.93 -22.46 18.76
N LYS A 270 1.85 -23.77 18.47
CA LYS A 270 2.21 -24.78 19.46
C LYS A 270 3.73 -24.80 19.59
N THR A 271 4.20 -24.57 20.80
CA THR A 271 5.61 -24.69 21.19
C THR A 271 5.94 -26.11 21.61
#